data_AF-A0A9W4ZG53-F1
#
_entry.id   AF-A0A9W4ZG53-F1
#
_cell.length_a   1.000
_cell.length_b   1.000
_cell.length_c   1.000
_cell.angle_alpha   90.00
_cell.angle_beta   90.00
_cell.angle_gamma   90.00
#
_symmetry.space_group_name_H-M   'P 1'
#
loop_
_entity.id
_entity.type
_entity.pdbx_description
1 polymer ?
#
loop_
_entity_poly.entity_id
_entity_poly.type
_entity_poly.pdbx_seq_one_letter_code
_entity_poly.pdbx_strand_id
1 'polypeptide(L)'
;MIFQGEEVCPKCYLQKDHDRLYTECNKYYKGEEERRRKAYFHNHSLISDPTIMNATFDNFIPECDEEEKNKAQAVKHAHNFISDMKYTLVASGDAGRGKSHLMHAIAVEINENGTQTVLFISESVLFKKLKATFKRDSELSEDDYLQKIIDADVVIFDDFGSTLGDYRDINLKALEFHNKKGEGNITDLQRATKYMNDTYMTIFDGRQGKANGIATNLVGAAITYCYDQRITSRILGCKSAMTFKNTPDRRKKALPF
;
A
#
# COMPACT_ATOMS: atom_id res chain seq x y z
N MET A 1 -4.53 -12.47 57.52
CA MET A 1 -5.91 -11.92 57.35
C MET A 1 -6.76 -13.06 56.86
N ILE A 2 -7.95 -13.29 57.40
CA ILE A 2 -8.86 -14.29 56.84
C ILE A 2 -9.69 -13.60 55.74
N PHE A 3 -9.58 -14.07 54.50
CA PHE A 3 -10.36 -13.59 53.37
C PHE A 3 -11.01 -14.79 52.68
N GLN A 4 -12.33 -14.76 52.49
CA GLN A 4 -13.10 -15.90 51.95
C GLN A 4 -12.86 -17.25 52.66
N GLY A 5 -12.55 -17.23 53.96
CA GLY A 5 -12.34 -18.44 54.77
C GLY A 5 -10.90 -18.98 54.77
N GLU A 6 -9.98 -18.38 54.01
CA GLU A 6 -8.56 -18.77 53.99
C GLU A 6 -7.67 -17.71 54.64
N GLU A 7 -6.60 -18.16 55.32
CA GLU A 7 -5.59 -17.25 55.87
C GLU A 7 -4.65 -16.78 54.77
N VAL A 8 -4.75 -15.51 54.40
CA VAL A 8 -3.96 -14.88 53.34
C VAL A 8 -3.08 -13.75 53.87
N CYS A 9 -1.91 -13.58 53.25
CA CYS A 9 -1.06 -12.39 53.40
C CYS A 9 -1.68 -11.22 52.61
N PRO A 10 -2.09 -10.11 53.26
CA PRO A 10 -2.74 -8.98 52.59
C PRO A 10 -1.93 -8.40 51.43
N LYS A 11 -0.60 -8.28 51.60
CA LYS A 11 0.30 -7.75 50.56
C LYS A 11 0.38 -8.68 49.35
N CYS A 12 0.52 -9.99 49.57
CA CYS A 12 0.59 -10.96 48.49
C CYS A 12 -0.74 -11.10 47.75
N TYR A 13 -1.86 -11.02 48.48
CA TYR A 13 -3.19 -11.03 47.88
C TYR A 13 -3.42 -9.79 47.01
N LEU A 14 -3.15 -8.59 47.54
CA LEU A 14 -3.30 -7.34 46.80
C LEU A 14 -2.42 -7.30 45.54
N GLN A 15 -1.18 -7.79 45.62
CA GLN A 15 -0.29 -7.88 44.46
C GLN A 15 -0.85 -8.82 43.39
N LYS A 16 -1.31 -10.03 43.77
CA LYS A 16 -1.91 -10.99 42.84
C LYS A 16 -3.16 -10.44 42.17
N ASP A 17 -4.01 -9.75 42.94
CA ASP A 17 -5.24 -9.15 42.43
C ASP A 17 -4.94 -7.97 41.49
N HIS A 18 -3.97 -7.12 41.86
CA HIS A 18 -3.47 -6.06 40.98
C HIS A 18 -2.91 -6.62 39.66
N ASP A 19 -2.04 -7.63 39.72
CA ASP A 19 -1.44 -8.24 38.52
C ASP A 19 -2.50 -8.88 37.62
N ARG A 20 -3.52 -9.51 38.23
CA ARG A 20 -4.69 -10.06 37.51
C ARG A 20 -5.48 -8.95 36.81
N LEU A 21 -5.92 -7.92 37.54
CA LEU A 21 -6.68 -6.79 36.98
C LEU A 21 -5.90 -6.07 35.89
N TYR A 22 -4.59 -5.85 36.10
CA TYR A 22 -3.69 -5.26 35.10
C TYR A 22 -3.62 -6.11 33.83
N THR A 23 -3.55 -7.43 33.97
CA THR A 23 -3.55 -8.36 32.82
C THR A 23 -4.89 -8.36 32.07
N GLU A 24 -6.02 -8.38 32.79
CA GLU A 24 -7.37 -8.31 32.19
C GLU A 24 -7.58 -6.98 31.44
N CYS A 25 -7.18 -5.87 32.06
CA CYS A 25 -7.25 -4.53 31.48
C CYS A 25 -6.39 -4.41 30.21
N ASN A 26 -5.15 -4.89 30.25
CA ASN A 26 -4.26 -4.92 29.08
C ASN A 26 -4.80 -5.77 27.93
N LYS A 27 -5.43 -6.92 28.23
CA LYS A 27 -6.06 -7.76 27.20
C LYS A 27 -7.23 -7.04 26.54
N TYR A 28 -8.06 -6.35 27.33
CA TYR A 28 -9.17 -5.56 26.82
C TYR A 28 -8.68 -4.45 25.89
N TYR A 29 -7.71 -3.63 26.33
CA TYR A 29 -7.16 -2.54 25.52
C TYR A 29 -6.49 -3.03 24.24
N LYS A 30 -5.70 -4.12 24.30
CA LYS A 30 -5.10 -4.71 23.10
C LYS A 30 -6.14 -5.17 22.09
N GLY A 31 -7.23 -5.78 22.55
CA GLY A 31 -8.32 -6.20 21.68
C GLY A 31 -9.08 -5.03 21.04
N GLU A 32 -9.22 -3.91 21.75
CA GLU A 32 -9.82 -2.69 21.20
C GLU A 32 -8.92 -2.04 20.14
N GLU A 33 -7.61 -1.93 20.42
CA GLU A 33 -6.62 -1.40 19.50
C GLU A 33 -6.53 -2.23 18.21
N GLU A 34 -6.50 -3.56 18.32
CA GLU A 34 -6.53 -4.47 17.18
C GLU A 34 -7.78 -4.26 16.33
N ARG A 35 -8.97 -4.20 16.96
CA ARG A 35 -10.23 -3.94 16.23
C ARG A 35 -10.20 -2.60 15.52
N ARG A 36 -9.73 -1.55 16.19
CA ARG A 36 -9.64 -0.21 15.60
C ARG A 36 -8.68 -0.19 14.41
N ARG A 37 -7.53 -0.86 14.53
CA ARG A 37 -6.53 -0.98 13.47
C ARG A 37 -7.07 -1.76 12.26
N LYS A 38 -7.73 -2.90 12.49
CA LYS A 38 -8.37 -3.67 11.41
C LYS A 38 -9.49 -2.88 10.74
N ALA A 39 -10.31 -2.19 11.52
CA ALA A 39 -11.35 -1.29 11.01
C ALA A 39 -10.75 -0.13 10.19
N TYR A 40 -9.57 0.38 10.57
CA TYR A 40 -8.87 1.43 9.83
C TYR A 40 -8.57 1.00 8.39
N PHE A 41 -8.06 -0.21 8.18
CA PHE A 41 -7.81 -0.75 6.84
C PHE A 41 -9.09 -0.81 6.00
N HIS A 42 -10.17 -1.39 6.54
CA HIS A 42 -11.43 -1.53 5.79
C HIS A 42 -12.16 -0.20 5.53
N ASN A 43 -12.14 0.73 6.49
CA ASN A 43 -12.90 1.97 6.41
C ASN A 43 -12.21 3.06 5.57
N HIS A 44 -10.89 2.98 5.40
CA HIS A 44 -10.11 4.05 4.78
C HIS A 44 -9.33 3.61 3.53
N SER A 45 -9.22 2.31 3.26
CA SER A 45 -8.67 1.84 1.97
C SER A 45 -9.57 2.23 0.80
N LEU A 46 -8.95 2.53 -0.33
CA LEU A 46 -9.59 2.93 -1.57
C LEU A 46 -9.33 1.87 -2.64
N ILE A 47 -10.23 0.92 -2.77
CA ILE A 47 -10.10 -0.19 -3.73
C ILE A 47 -10.98 0.10 -4.95
N SER A 48 -10.39 0.07 -6.15
CA SER A 48 -11.11 0.28 -7.42
C SER A 48 -11.86 -0.96 -7.88
N ASP A 49 -11.18 -2.12 -7.84
CA ASP A 49 -11.68 -3.40 -8.33
C ASP A 49 -12.15 -4.28 -7.15
N PRO A 50 -13.45 -4.61 -7.05
CA PRO A 50 -13.98 -5.49 -6.01
C PRO A 50 -13.33 -6.87 -5.97
N THR A 51 -12.78 -7.36 -7.08
CA THR A 51 -12.11 -8.67 -7.12
C THR A 51 -10.84 -8.68 -6.28
N ILE A 52 -10.20 -7.52 -6.11
CA ILE A 52 -8.99 -7.37 -5.30
C ILE A 52 -9.31 -7.45 -3.80
N MET A 53 -10.53 -7.11 -3.36
CA MET A 53 -10.87 -7.11 -1.93
C MET A 53 -10.67 -8.46 -1.23
N ASN A 54 -10.80 -9.56 -1.99
CA ASN A 54 -10.61 -10.91 -1.46
C ASN A 54 -9.22 -11.46 -1.76
N ALA A 55 -8.32 -10.70 -2.39
CA ALA A 55 -6.99 -11.18 -2.78
C ALA A 55 -6.10 -11.38 -1.54
N THR A 56 -5.67 -12.63 -1.32
CA THR A 56 -4.78 -13.04 -0.22
C THR A 56 -3.63 -13.89 -0.77
N PHE A 57 -2.66 -14.22 0.08
CA PHE A 57 -1.61 -15.17 -0.31
C PHE A 57 -2.18 -16.58 -0.54
N ASP A 58 -3.22 -16.97 0.19
CA ASP A 58 -3.80 -18.31 0.10
C ASP A 58 -4.47 -18.57 -1.25
N ASN A 59 -5.17 -17.56 -1.79
CA ASN A 59 -5.84 -17.68 -3.08
C ASN A 59 -5.00 -17.19 -4.28
N PHE A 60 -3.75 -16.79 -4.07
CA PHE A 60 -2.79 -16.60 -5.15
C PHE A 60 -2.17 -17.95 -5.52
N ILE A 61 -2.61 -18.52 -6.64
CA ILE A 61 -2.13 -19.82 -7.14
C ILE A 61 -1.10 -19.57 -8.24
N PRO A 62 0.20 -19.74 -7.96
CA PRO A 62 1.23 -19.60 -8.98
C PRO A 62 1.19 -20.77 -9.96
N GLU A 63 1.37 -20.49 -11.25
CA GLU A 63 1.47 -21.46 -12.35
C GLU A 63 2.82 -21.39 -13.07
N CYS A 64 3.72 -20.48 -12.66
CA CYS A 64 5.08 -20.42 -13.19
C CYS A 64 6.10 -19.99 -12.12
N ASP A 65 7.37 -20.29 -12.38
CA ASP A 65 8.50 -19.96 -11.49
C ASP A 65 8.56 -18.48 -11.08
N GLU A 66 8.17 -17.57 -11.98
CA GLU A 66 8.15 -16.14 -11.66
C GLU A 66 7.03 -15.80 -10.66
N GLU A 67 5.85 -16.39 -10.81
CA GLU A 67 4.75 -16.18 -9.87
C GLU A 67 5.09 -16.78 -8.49
N GLU A 68 5.74 -17.95 -8.44
CA GLU A 68 6.22 -18.54 -7.18
C GLU A 68 7.24 -17.63 -6.48
N LYS A 69 8.23 -17.13 -7.24
CA LYS A 69 9.25 -16.20 -6.72
C LYS A 69 8.63 -14.90 -6.24
N ASN A 70 7.71 -14.31 -7.02
CA ASN A 70 7.03 -13.08 -6.65
C ASN A 70 6.13 -13.27 -5.43
N LYS A 71 5.42 -14.40 -5.30
CA LYS A 71 4.66 -14.74 -4.09
C LYS A 71 5.58 -14.84 -2.87
N ALA A 72 6.69 -15.57 -2.98
CA ALA A 72 7.66 -15.71 -1.89
C ALA A 72 8.28 -14.37 -1.47
N GLN A 73 8.62 -13.51 -2.45
CA GLN A 73 9.09 -12.15 -2.19
C GLN A 73 8.03 -11.30 -1.50
N ALA A 74 6.77 -11.37 -1.94
CA ALA A 74 5.66 -10.63 -1.36
C ALA A 74 5.43 -11.04 0.11
N VAL A 75 5.43 -12.33 0.42
CA VAL A 75 5.34 -12.84 1.82
C VAL A 75 6.50 -12.30 2.66
N LYS A 76 7.73 -12.34 2.14
CA LYS A 76 8.90 -11.78 2.82
C LYS A 76 8.72 -10.28 3.10
N HIS A 77 8.20 -9.53 2.13
CA HIS A 77 7.97 -8.09 2.29
C HIS A 77 6.87 -7.79 3.32
N ALA A 78 5.80 -8.58 3.37
CA ALA A 78 4.78 -8.46 4.41
C ALA A 78 5.39 -8.63 5.81
N HIS A 79 6.18 -9.68 6.03
CA HIS A 79 6.86 -9.89 7.32
C HIS A 79 7.89 -8.80 7.66
N ASN A 80 8.61 -8.28 6.66
CA ASN A 80 9.51 -7.15 6.87
C ASN A 80 8.74 -5.91 7.35
N PHE A 81 7.60 -5.61 6.74
CA PHE A 81 6.75 -4.49 7.16
C PHE A 81 6.13 -4.71 8.55
N ILE A 82 5.72 -5.95 8.88
CA ILE A 82 5.29 -6.33 10.23
C ILE A 82 6.42 -6.13 11.26
N SER A 83 7.68 -6.31 10.83
CA SER A 83 8.87 -6.08 11.66
C SER A 83 9.32 -4.60 11.68
N ASP A 84 8.46 -3.66 11.28
CA ASP A 84 8.72 -2.21 11.20
C ASP A 84 9.89 -1.81 10.27
N MET A 85 10.20 -2.62 9.26
CA MET A 85 11.20 -2.22 8.26
C MET A 85 10.66 -1.12 7.34
N LYS A 86 11.39 0.00 7.29
CA LYS A 86 10.97 1.22 6.58
C LYS A 86 11.66 1.35 5.23
N TYR A 87 10.93 0.98 4.18
CA TYR A 87 11.35 1.17 2.79
C TYR A 87 10.15 1.25 1.83
N THR A 88 10.44 1.70 0.60
CA THR A 88 9.50 1.64 -0.53
C THR A 88 9.74 0.35 -1.32
N LEU A 89 8.69 -0.47 -1.43
CA LEU A 89 8.60 -1.62 -2.32
C LEU A 89 7.94 -1.20 -3.63
N VAL A 90 8.57 -1.52 -4.77
CA VAL A 90 7.98 -1.26 -6.09
C VAL A 90 7.71 -2.58 -6.81
N ALA A 91 6.44 -2.86 -7.13
CA ALA A 91 6.01 -3.93 -8.01
C ALA A 91 5.76 -3.38 -9.42
N SER A 92 6.54 -3.81 -10.40
CA SER A 92 6.47 -3.30 -11.78
C SER A 92 6.30 -4.41 -12.82
N GLY A 93 5.54 -4.12 -13.87
CA GLY A 93 5.31 -5.04 -15.00
C GLY A 93 3.95 -4.83 -15.64
N ASP A 94 3.65 -5.55 -16.72
CA ASP A 94 2.42 -5.34 -17.48
C ASP A 94 1.15 -5.69 -16.69
N ALA A 95 0.04 -5.12 -17.14
CA ALA A 95 -1.26 -5.29 -16.51
C ALA A 95 -1.72 -6.77 -16.54
N GLY A 96 -2.43 -7.20 -15.49
CA GLY A 96 -3.01 -8.55 -15.41
C GLY A 96 -2.07 -9.68 -14.97
N ARG A 97 -0.85 -9.34 -14.55
CA ARG A 97 0.17 -10.29 -14.06
C ARG A 97 0.14 -10.57 -12.55
N GLY A 98 -0.91 -10.17 -11.84
CA GLY A 98 -1.04 -10.44 -10.40
C GLY A 98 -0.35 -9.44 -9.45
N LYS A 99 0.15 -8.30 -9.94
CA LYS A 99 0.76 -7.24 -9.11
C LYS A 99 -0.17 -6.77 -8.00
N SER A 100 -1.36 -6.27 -8.37
CA SER A 100 -2.33 -5.73 -7.42
C SER A 100 -2.82 -6.80 -6.44
N HIS A 101 -2.93 -8.06 -6.88
CA HIS A 101 -3.26 -9.19 -6.01
C HIS A 101 -2.20 -9.38 -4.92
N LEU A 102 -0.92 -9.53 -5.29
CA LEU A 102 0.14 -9.73 -4.32
C LEU A 102 0.34 -8.52 -3.41
N MET A 103 0.18 -7.31 -3.95
CA MET A 103 0.27 -6.08 -3.16
C MET A 103 -0.91 -5.97 -2.16
N HIS A 104 -2.12 -6.36 -2.55
CA HIS A 104 -3.25 -6.44 -1.62
C HIS A 104 -3.06 -7.54 -0.57
N ALA A 105 -2.55 -8.70 -0.98
CA ALA A 105 -2.22 -9.79 -0.06
C ALA A 105 -1.19 -9.36 0.99
N ILE A 106 -0.19 -8.55 0.63
CA ILE A 106 0.73 -7.93 1.59
C ILE A 106 -0.04 -7.06 2.59
N ALA A 107 -0.95 -6.21 2.13
CA ALA A 107 -1.75 -5.37 3.03
C ALA A 107 -2.61 -6.19 3.99
N VAL A 108 -3.28 -7.23 3.49
CA VAL A 108 -4.09 -8.14 4.32
C VAL A 108 -3.24 -8.84 5.36
N GLU A 109 -2.07 -9.36 4.98
CA GLU A 109 -1.15 -10.05 5.89
C GLU A 109 -0.69 -9.12 7.03
N ILE A 110 -0.32 -7.88 6.71
CA ILE A 110 0.01 -6.87 7.73
C ILE A 110 -1.22 -6.55 8.58
N ASN A 111 -2.40 -6.45 7.97
CA ASN A 111 -3.63 -6.15 8.68
C ASN A 111 -4.04 -7.28 9.64
N GLU A 112 -3.80 -8.54 9.31
CA GLU A 112 -4.22 -9.65 10.16
C GLU A 112 -3.17 -10.00 11.21
N ASN A 113 -1.89 -10.01 10.84
CA ASN A 113 -0.81 -10.55 11.66
C ASN A 113 0.16 -9.48 12.20
N GLY A 114 0.00 -8.21 11.77
CA GLY A 114 0.80 -7.08 12.23
C GLY A 114 0.13 -6.22 13.30
N THR A 115 0.93 -5.31 13.87
CA THR A 115 0.45 -4.22 14.75
C THR A 115 0.36 -2.89 14.02
N GLN A 116 0.75 -2.85 12.74
CA GLN A 116 0.79 -1.65 11.90
C GLN A 116 -0.58 -1.31 11.33
N THR A 117 -0.89 -0.02 11.28
CA THR A 117 -1.98 0.49 10.45
C THR A 117 -1.58 0.41 8.98
N VAL A 118 -2.46 -0.14 8.16
CA VAL A 118 -2.21 -0.33 6.74
C VAL A 118 -3.35 0.23 5.90
N LEU A 119 -3.02 0.81 4.74
CA LEU A 119 -3.99 1.25 3.75
C LEU A 119 -3.61 0.74 2.37
N PHE A 120 -4.63 0.35 1.60
CA PHE A 120 -4.52 0.06 0.18
C PHE A 120 -5.24 1.14 -0.62
N ILE A 121 -4.54 1.82 -1.52
CA ILE A 121 -5.01 3.04 -2.18
C ILE A 121 -4.82 2.90 -3.70
N SER A 122 -5.92 2.72 -4.43
CA SER A 122 -5.93 2.86 -5.89
C SER A 122 -5.83 4.33 -6.28
N GLU A 123 -4.85 4.67 -7.13
CA GLU A 123 -4.63 6.04 -7.61
C GLU A 123 -5.91 6.64 -8.23
N SER A 124 -6.59 5.86 -9.07
CA SER A 124 -7.80 6.30 -9.77
C SER A 124 -8.93 6.72 -8.80
N VAL A 125 -9.10 5.96 -7.71
CA VAL A 125 -10.13 6.23 -6.68
C VAL A 125 -9.70 7.40 -5.80
N LEU A 126 -8.41 7.49 -5.45
CA LEU A 126 -7.85 8.61 -4.70
C LEU A 126 -8.16 9.94 -5.38
N PHE A 127 -7.71 10.12 -6.62
CA PHE A 127 -7.92 11.40 -7.32
C PHE A 127 -9.39 11.66 -7.66
N LYS A 128 -10.21 10.62 -7.83
CA LYS A 128 -11.67 10.79 -7.95
C LYS A 128 -12.29 11.33 -6.67
N LYS A 129 -11.87 10.83 -5.50
CA LYS A 129 -12.36 11.30 -4.19
C LYS A 129 -11.88 12.71 -3.88
N LEU A 130 -10.60 13.01 -4.09
CA LEU A 130 -10.08 14.37 -3.84
C LEU A 130 -10.73 15.40 -4.78
N LYS A 131 -11.00 15.06 -6.04
CA LYS A 131 -11.77 15.96 -6.92
C LYS A 131 -13.22 16.17 -6.45
N ALA A 132 -13.80 15.21 -5.72
CA ALA A 132 -15.16 15.34 -5.21
C ALA A 132 -15.26 16.29 -4.01
N THR A 133 -14.18 16.48 -3.23
CA THR A 133 -14.12 17.43 -2.11
C THR A 133 -14.05 18.90 -2.56
N PHE A 134 -13.85 19.17 -3.85
CA PHE A 134 -13.94 20.55 -4.39
C PHE A 134 -15.38 21.08 -4.50
N LYS A 135 -16.40 20.25 -4.22
CA LYS A 135 -17.80 20.69 -4.15
C LYS A 135 -18.07 21.34 -2.79
N ARG A 136 -18.82 22.45 -2.78
CA ARG A 136 -19.06 23.30 -1.60
C ARG A 136 -19.70 22.60 -0.38
N ASP A 137 -20.26 21.41 -0.54
CA ASP A 137 -21.01 20.67 0.48
C ASP A 137 -20.34 19.36 0.95
N SER A 138 -19.02 19.20 0.79
CA SER A 138 -18.36 17.97 1.28
C SER A 138 -18.12 18.00 2.80
N GLU A 139 -18.65 17.01 3.52
CA GLU A 139 -18.46 16.86 4.98
C GLU A 139 -17.01 16.53 5.40
N LEU A 140 -16.20 16.01 4.48
CA LEU A 140 -14.79 15.67 4.70
C LEU A 140 -13.90 16.55 3.84
N SER A 141 -12.87 17.15 4.45
CA SER A 141 -11.89 17.96 3.72
C SER A 141 -10.89 17.08 2.97
N GLU A 142 -10.26 17.65 1.95
CA GLU A 142 -9.13 17.01 1.26
C GLU A 142 -8.01 16.65 2.25
N ASP A 143 -7.73 17.56 3.17
CA ASP A 143 -6.69 17.43 4.19
C ASP A 143 -6.94 16.22 5.12
N ASP A 144 -8.19 15.97 5.53
CA ASP A 144 -8.52 14.83 6.39
C ASP A 144 -8.20 13.48 5.73
N TYR A 145 -8.44 13.37 4.42
CA TYR A 145 -8.12 12.16 3.65
C TYR A 145 -6.62 11.98 3.49
N LEU A 146 -5.89 13.06 3.15
CA LEU A 146 -4.45 13.01 3.02
C LEU A 146 -3.78 12.71 4.36
N GLN A 147 -4.26 13.28 5.46
CA GLN A 147 -3.71 13.06 6.79
C GLN A 147 -3.83 11.58 7.20
N LYS A 148 -4.96 10.92 6.91
CA LYS A 148 -5.10 9.46 7.12
C LYS A 148 -4.03 8.69 6.35
N ILE A 149 -3.84 9.02 5.07
CA ILE A 149 -2.82 8.37 4.25
C ILE A 149 -1.42 8.64 4.81
N ILE A 150 -1.14 9.85 5.30
CA ILE A 150 0.16 10.22 5.89
C ILE A 150 0.41 9.48 7.21
N ASP A 151 -0.62 9.34 8.04
CA ASP A 151 -0.50 8.78 9.38
C ASP A 151 -0.32 7.27 9.41
N ALA A 152 -0.91 6.55 8.45
CA ALA A 152 -0.79 5.09 8.37
C ALA A 152 0.68 4.61 8.38
N ASP A 153 0.97 3.50 9.05
CA ASP A 153 2.34 2.97 9.14
C ASP A 153 2.82 2.44 7.77
N VAL A 154 1.92 1.76 7.06
CA VAL A 154 2.15 1.18 5.73
C VAL A 154 1.08 1.65 4.76
N VAL A 155 1.46 2.16 3.60
CA VAL A 155 0.52 2.49 2.52
C VAL A 155 0.95 1.81 1.23
N ILE A 156 0.01 1.11 0.61
CA ILE A 156 0.18 0.48 -0.68
C ILE A 156 -0.61 1.25 -1.72
N PHE A 157 0.10 1.88 -2.66
CA PHE A 157 -0.47 2.54 -3.83
C PHE A 157 -0.59 1.55 -4.97
N ASP A 158 -1.80 1.34 -5.45
CA ASP A 158 -2.10 0.46 -6.58
C ASP A 158 -2.41 1.26 -7.84
N ASP A 159 -2.09 0.67 -8.99
CA ASP A 159 -2.25 1.27 -10.30
C ASP A 159 -1.61 2.67 -10.42
N PHE A 160 -0.43 2.86 -9.85
CA PHE A 160 0.31 4.13 -9.93
C PHE A 160 0.68 4.45 -11.38
N GLY A 161 0.27 5.63 -11.86
CA GLY A 161 0.38 6.05 -13.25
C GLY A 161 -0.88 5.81 -14.10
N SER A 162 -1.92 5.18 -13.56
CA SER A 162 -3.17 4.88 -14.29
C SER A 162 -3.93 6.12 -14.73
N THR A 163 -3.80 7.24 -14.01
CA THR A 163 -4.50 8.49 -14.38
C THR A 163 -3.79 9.30 -15.46
N LEU A 164 -2.61 8.87 -15.93
CA LEU A 164 -1.84 9.57 -16.95
C LEU A 164 -2.34 9.29 -18.37
N GLY A 165 -2.90 8.11 -18.62
CA GLY A 165 -3.30 7.64 -19.95
C GLY A 165 -2.90 6.18 -20.18
N ASP A 166 -2.78 5.78 -21.45
CA ASP A 166 -2.32 4.43 -21.78
C ASP A 166 -0.82 4.28 -21.42
N TYR A 167 -0.56 3.44 -20.42
CA TYR A 167 0.80 3.17 -19.94
C TYR A 167 1.73 2.62 -21.04
N ARG A 168 1.19 1.96 -22.07
CA ARG A 168 2.01 1.41 -23.16
C ARG A 168 2.62 2.51 -24.01
N ASP A 169 1.81 3.47 -24.43
CA ASP A 169 2.26 4.63 -25.20
C ASP A 169 3.22 5.50 -24.38
N ILE A 170 2.90 5.68 -23.10
CA ILE A 170 3.75 6.42 -22.16
C ILE A 170 5.11 5.74 -22.03
N ASN A 171 5.13 4.42 -21.79
CA ASN A 171 6.37 3.64 -21.66
C ASN A 171 7.20 3.72 -22.94
N LEU A 172 6.58 3.56 -24.11
CA LEU A 172 7.28 3.60 -25.40
C LEU A 172 7.97 4.96 -25.59
N LYS A 173 7.21 6.06 -25.49
CA LYS A 173 7.74 7.42 -25.67
C LYS A 173 8.84 7.75 -24.65
N ALA A 174 8.64 7.36 -23.39
CA ALA A 174 9.62 7.57 -22.35
C ALA A 174 10.93 6.80 -22.59
N LEU A 175 10.84 5.55 -23.06
CA LEU A 175 12.02 4.75 -23.41
C LEU A 175 12.74 5.30 -24.63
N GLU A 176 12.02 5.73 -25.66
CA GLU A 176 12.62 6.38 -26.83
C GLU A 176 13.40 7.64 -26.44
N PHE A 177 12.79 8.51 -25.63
CA PHE A 177 13.44 9.72 -25.12
C PHE A 177 14.66 9.39 -24.25
N HIS A 178 14.55 8.38 -23.38
CA HIS A 178 15.66 7.91 -22.55
C HIS A 178 16.84 7.40 -23.39
N ASN A 179 16.56 6.56 -24.39
CA ASN A 179 17.56 5.93 -25.25
C ASN A 179 18.27 6.95 -26.14
N LYS A 180 17.57 8.02 -26.53
CA LYS A 180 18.15 9.19 -27.20
C LYS A 180 18.93 10.12 -26.25
N LYS A 181 19.18 9.71 -25.00
CA LYS A 181 19.88 10.49 -23.97
C LYS A 181 19.25 11.88 -23.73
N GLY A 182 17.93 11.98 -23.90
CA GLY A 182 17.20 13.23 -23.76
C GLY A 182 17.21 14.13 -25.00
N GLU A 183 17.71 13.67 -26.15
CA GLU A 183 17.57 14.36 -27.42
C GLU A 183 16.11 14.26 -27.92
N GLY A 184 15.36 15.35 -27.75
CA GLY A 184 13.97 15.47 -28.15
C GLY A 184 13.27 16.59 -27.37
N ASN A 185 11.98 16.83 -27.66
CA ASN A 185 11.20 17.78 -26.90
C ASN A 185 10.49 17.07 -25.73
N ILE A 186 10.89 17.40 -24.50
CA ILE A 186 10.31 16.81 -23.28
C ILE A 186 8.80 17.09 -23.14
N THR A 187 8.28 18.13 -23.79
CA THR A 187 6.84 18.45 -23.76
C THR A 187 5.97 17.45 -24.53
N ASP A 188 6.58 16.60 -25.37
CA ASP A 188 5.87 15.59 -26.15
C ASP A 188 5.53 14.35 -25.29
N LEU A 189 6.12 14.27 -24.08
CA LEU A 189 5.86 13.23 -23.11
C LEU A 189 4.60 13.55 -22.30
N GLN A 190 3.79 12.52 -22.04
CA GLN A 190 2.69 12.63 -21.11
C GLN A 190 3.22 12.89 -19.70
N ARG A 191 2.71 13.91 -19.01
CA ARG A 191 3.14 14.28 -17.66
C ARG A 191 1.98 14.30 -16.67
N ALA A 192 2.31 14.03 -15.41
CA ALA A 192 1.40 14.25 -14.30
C ALA A 192 1.02 15.73 -14.23
N THR A 193 -0.23 16.00 -13.87
CA THR A 193 -0.67 17.39 -13.65
C THR A 193 0.03 17.97 -12.41
N LYS A 194 0.11 19.30 -12.33
CA LYS A 194 0.63 19.99 -11.13
C LYS A 194 -0.07 19.50 -9.86
N TYR A 195 -1.40 19.39 -9.89
CA TYR A 195 -2.18 18.89 -8.76
C TYR A 195 -1.74 17.49 -8.33
N MET A 196 -1.58 16.55 -9.27
CA MET A 196 -1.10 15.19 -8.95
C MET A 196 0.30 15.22 -8.31
N ASN A 197 1.22 16.01 -8.87
CA ASN A 197 2.56 16.14 -8.31
C ASN A 197 2.50 16.72 -6.89
N ASP A 198 1.75 17.81 -6.67
CA ASP A 198 1.61 18.44 -5.36
C ASP A 198 1.00 17.46 -4.33
N THR A 199 -0.06 16.74 -4.68
CA THR A 199 -0.67 15.71 -3.82
C THR A 199 0.34 14.62 -3.46
N TYR A 200 1.06 14.08 -4.43
CA TYR A 200 2.05 13.03 -4.19
C TYR A 200 3.23 13.53 -3.35
N MET A 201 3.70 14.76 -3.57
CA MET A 201 4.73 15.36 -2.72
C MET A 201 4.27 15.46 -1.28
N THR A 202 3.07 15.99 -1.04
CA THR A 202 2.47 16.09 0.31
C THR A 202 2.43 14.73 1.00
N ILE A 203 1.98 13.69 0.29
CA ILE A 203 1.93 12.32 0.80
C ILE A 203 3.35 11.79 1.10
N PHE A 204 4.26 11.80 0.13
CA PHE A 204 5.58 11.19 0.30
C PHE A 204 6.47 11.95 1.28
N ASP A 205 6.33 13.28 1.38
CA ASP A 205 7.06 14.09 2.35
C ASP A 205 6.50 13.93 3.77
N GLY A 206 5.17 13.86 3.93
CA GLY A 206 4.56 13.51 5.22
C GLY A 206 4.89 12.09 5.68
N ARG A 207 5.17 11.19 4.73
CA ARG A 207 5.51 9.78 4.97
C ARG A 207 7.01 9.48 4.99
N GLN A 208 7.85 10.49 5.18
CA GLN A 208 9.30 10.26 5.30
C GLN A 208 9.61 9.29 6.44
N GLY A 209 10.36 8.24 6.13
CA GLY A 209 10.70 7.20 7.11
C GLY A 209 9.57 6.21 7.40
N LYS A 210 8.46 6.21 6.65
CA LYS A 210 7.41 5.18 6.72
C LYS A 210 7.51 4.20 5.54
N ALA A 211 6.88 3.04 5.68
CA ALA A 211 6.87 2.01 4.65
C ALA A 211 5.84 2.33 3.56
N ASN A 212 6.21 2.06 2.30
CA ASN A 212 5.34 2.26 1.15
C ASN A 212 5.41 1.06 0.21
N GLY A 213 4.29 0.69 -0.39
CA GLY A 213 4.20 -0.21 -1.53
C GLY A 213 3.69 0.55 -2.75
N ILE A 214 4.24 0.30 -3.93
CA ILE A 214 3.78 0.92 -5.18
C ILE A 214 3.66 -0.18 -6.24
N ALA A 215 2.47 -0.39 -6.76
CA ALA A 215 2.22 -1.22 -7.93
C ALA A 215 2.06 -0.32 -9.16
N THR A 216 2.83 -0.58 -10.22
CA THR A 216 2.78 0.25 -11.43
C THR A 216 2.99 -0.57 -12.71
N ASN A 217 2.33 -0.14 -13.78
CA ASN A 217 2.58 -0.64 -15.14
C ASN A 217 3.64 0.22 -15.86
N LEU A 218 4.13 1.30 -15.24
CA LEU A 218 5.15 2.17 -15.81
C LEU A 218 6.54 1.58 -15.63
N VAL A 219 7.37 1.76 -16.65
CA VAL A 219 8.82 1.49 -16.55
C VAL A 219 9.53 2.64 -15.85
N GLY A 220 10.75 2.40 -15.33
CA GLY A 220 11.51 3.43 -14.60
C GLY A 220 11.72 4.73 -15.41
N ALA A 221 11.93 4.63 -16.72
CA ALA A 221 12.01 5.80 -17.59
C ALA A 221 10.69 6.60 -17.60
N ALA A 222 9.55 5.93 -17.71
CA ALA A 222 8.25 6.60 -17.66
C ALA A 222 8.00 7.28 -16.31
N ILE A 223 8.28 6.62 -15.19
CA ILE A 223 8.19 7.25 -13.86
C ILE A 223 9.06 8.52 -13.81
N THR A 224 10.29 8.44 -14.33
CA THR A 224 11.24 9.56 -14.33
C THR A 224 10.75 10.77 -15.11
N TYR A 225 10.09 10.57 -16.26
CA TYR A 225 9.70 11.67 -17.12
C TYR A 225 8.26 12.15 -16.91
N CYS A 226 7.38 11.28 -16.40
CA CYS A 226 5.99 11.66 -16.12
C CYS A 226 5.86 12.48 -14.84
N TYR A 227 6.69 12.20 -13.83
CA TYR A 227 6.62 12.83 -12.51
C TYR A 227 7.82 13.72 -12.24
N ASP A 228 7.67 14.62 -11.28
CA ASP A 228 8.77 15.51 -10.88
C ASP A 228 9.90 14.73 -10.21
N GLN A 229 11.14 15.22 -10.41
CA GLN A 229 12.37 14.54 -9.98
C GLN A 229 12.38 14.16 -8.48
N ARG A 230 11.69 14.93 -7.63
CA ARG A 230 11.55 14.64 -6.20
C ARG A 230 10.68 13.40 -5.94
N ILE A 231 9.52 13.25 -6.60
CA ILE A 231 8.67 12.04 -6.53
C ILE A 231 9.47 10.87 -7.08
N THR A 232 10.11 11.06 -8.23
CA THR A 232 10.94 10.04 -8.84
C THR A 232 12.05 9.57 -7.90
N SER A 233 12.73 10.46 -7.18
CA SER A 233 13.74 10.07 -6.18
C SER A 233 13.14 9.28 -5.00
N ARG A 234 11.92 9.64 -4.56
CA ARG A 234 11.20 8.90 -3.50
C ARG A 234 10.77 7.50 -3.95
N ILE A 235 10.36 7.37 -5.21
CA ILE A 235 9.86 6.11 -5.80
C ILE A 235 11.02 5.23 -6.28
N LEU A 236 11.94 5.79 -7.08
CA LEU A 236 13.09 5.11 -7.67
C LEU A 236 14.31 5.02 -6.74
N GLY A 237 14.35 5.77 -5.64
CA GLY A 237 15.26 5.52 -4.53
C GLY A 237 14.92 4.24 -3.75
N CYS A 238 14.17 3.33 -4.36
CA CYS A 238 13.62 2.13 -3.76
C CYS A 238 14.74 1.16 -3.33
N LYS A 239 14.54 0.56 -2.15
CA LYS A 239 15.46 -0.42 -1.57
C LYS A 239 15.11 -1.87 -1.96
N SER A 240 13.92 -2.10 -2.51
CA SER A 240 13.48 -3.42 -3.01
C SER A 240 12.45 -3.30 -4.13
N ALA A 241 12.52 -4.20 -5.11
CA ALA A 241 11.60 -4.24 -6.24
C ALA A 241 11.17 -5.68 -6.59
N MET A 242 9.92 -5.85 -7.00
CA MET A 242 9.36 -7.06 -7.59
C MET A 242 9.06 -6.81 -9.07
N THR A 243 9.40 -7.76 -9.92
CA THR A 243 9.31 -7.62 -11.38
C THR A 243 8.38 -8.68 -11.93
N PHE A 244 7.48 -8.28 -12.82
CA PHE A 244 6.44 -9.12 -13.44
C PHE A 244 6.56 -9.04 -14.97
N LYS A 245 7.49 -9.82 -15.55
CA LYS A 245 7.90 -9.79 -16.96
C LYS A 245 7.32 -10.92 -17.80
N ASN A 246 7.31 -12.15 -17.30
CA ASN A 246 7.00 -13.35 -18.08
C ASN A 246 5.66 -13.97 -17.68
N THR A 247 5.06 -13.55 -16.58
CA THR A 247 3.72 -13.98 -16.15
C THR A 247 2.67 -13.70 -17.23
N PRO A 248 1.82 -14.68 -17.61
CA PRO A 248 0.71 -14.43 -18.54
C PRO A 248 -0.36 -13.51 -17.93
N ASP A 249 -1.06 -12.75 -18.77
CA ASP A 249 -2.19 -11.92 -18.32
C ASP A 249 -3.38 -12.82 -17.93
N ARG A 250 -3.63 -12.94 -16.63
CA ARG A 250 -4.69 -13.79 -16.06
C ARG A 250 -6.11 -13.32 -16.39
N ARG A 251 -6.27 -12.08 -16.88
CA ARG A 251 -7.59 -11.55 -17.29
C ARG A 251 -7.98 -12.00 -18.69
N LYS A 252 -7.02 -12.47 -19.49
CA LYS A 252 -7.29 -12.97 -20.85
C LYS A 252 -7.77 -14.41 -20.77
N LYS A 253 -9.09 -14.61 -20.76
CA LYS A 253 -9.69 -15.87 -21.18
C LYS A 253 -9.82 -15.84 -22.71
N ALA A 254 -9.57 -16.97 -23.37
CA ALA A 254 -9.84 -17.08 -24.80
C ALA A 254 -11.31 -16.73 -25.05
N LEU A 255 -11.56 -15.77 -25.95
CA LEU A 255 -12.91 -15.54 -26.43
C LEU A 255 -13.32 -16.78 -27.22
N PRO A 256 -14.60 -17.22 -27.14
CA PRO A 256 -15.04 -18.49 -27.73
C PRO A 256 -15.15 -18.47 -29.26
N PHE A 257 -14.54 -17.48 -29.93
CA PHE A 257 -14.61 -17.26 -31.38
C PHE A 257 -13.26 -16.78 -31.91
#